data_AF-A0A921ZHD3-F1
#
_entry.id   AF-A0A921ZHD3-F1
#
_cell.length_a   1.000
_cell.length_b   1.000
_cell.length_c   1.000
_cell.angle_alpha   90.00
_cell.angle_beta   90.00
_cell.angle_gamma   90.00
#
_symmetry.space_group_name_H-M   'P 1'
#
loop_
_entity.id
_entity.type
_entity.pdbx_description
1 polymer ?
#
loop_
_entity_poly.entity_id
_entity_poly.type
_entity_poly.pdbx_seq_one_letter_code
_entity_poly.pdbx_strand_id
1 'polypeptide(L)'
;MNRCTYTLQGNVNPEPQVDIPHTMPPQMVNEFLTQEKERHRLRIQHLVEKEKLVLAVEQEILRVHGRAERAVANQALPFSVCTILRDMEVYNVLAPEQEEKRNAQRSRCNGRQINSWLQEVDDKWEKIKEGMLRRQHTEAQTLHAVQTMGWEWKLKELGLCDYKTTPKIDPTHVPQIHVSNFDLPA
;
A
#
# COMPACT_ATOMS: atom_id res chain seq x y z
N MET A 1 -16.05 -12.01 -0.70
CA MET A 1 -16.60 -11.49 -1.97
C MET A 1 -16.29 -9.99 -2.03
N ASN A 2 -15.62 -9.53 -3.10
CA ASN A 2 -15.15 -8.14 -3.27
C ASN A 2 -16.35 -7.18 -3.29
N ARG A 3 -16.36 -6.18 -2.40
CA ARG A 3 -17.47 -5.22 -2.26
C ARG A 3 -17.39 -4.06 -3.26
N CYS A 4 -16.38 -4.02 -4.12
CA CYS A 4 -16.12 -2.95 -5.10
C CYS A 4 -16.09 -1.53 -4.49
N THR A 5 -15.73 -1.43 -3.20
CA THR A 5 -15.67 -0.16 -2.46
C THR A 5 -14.31 0.53 -2.54
N TYR A 6 -13.41 0.05 -3.41
CA TYR A 6 -12.05 0.59 -3.49
C TYR A 6 -12.01 1.93 -4.21
N THR A 7 -11.19 2.84 -3.69
CA THR A 7 -10.98 4.20 -4.18
C THR A 7 -10.11 4.25 -5.46
N LEU A 8 -9.67 3.09 -5.95
CA LEU A 8 -8.72 2.94 -7.07
C LEU A 8 -9.12 3.60 -8.39
N GLN A 9 -10.42 3.80 -8.64
CA GLN A 9 -10.91 4.44 -9.86
C GLN A 9 -10.98 5.97 -9.78
N GLY A 10 -10.63 6.57 -8.64
CA GLY A 10 -10.67 8.03 -8.45
C GLY A 10 -12.08 8.63 -8.37
N ASN A 11 -13.14 7.82 -8.51
CA ASN A 11 -14.53 8.27 -8.60
C ASN A 11 -15.23 8.50 -7.25
N VAL A 12 -14.59 8.16 -6.12
CA VAL A 12 -15.21 8.19 -4.78
C VAL A 12 -14.58 9.19 -3.81
N ASN A 13 -13.88 10.21 -4.32
CA ASN A 13 -13.32 11.26 -3.47
C ASN A 13 -14.06 12.59 -3.65
N PRO A 14 -15.18 12.81 -2.93
CA PRO A 14 -15.65 14.19 -2.74
C PRO A 14 -14.53 14.97 -2.04
N GLU A 15 -14.28 16.21 -2.47
CA GLU A 15 -13.39 17.11 -1.75
C GLU A 15 -13.86 17.17 -0.28
N PRO A 16 -12.96 16.92 0.70
CA PRO A 16 -13.36 16.93 2.08
C PRO A 16 -13.84 18.32 2.46
N GLN A 17 -14.86 18.38 3.32
CA GLN A 17 -15.24 19.64 3.96
C GLN A 17 -14.08 20.10 4.84
N VAL A 18 -13.43 21.19 4.44
CA VAL A 18 -12.28 21.74 5.15
C VAL A 18 -12.77 22.65 6.27
N ASP A 19 -12.58 22.22 7.51
CA ASP A 19 -12.86 23.05 8.69
C ASP A 19 -11.68 23.98 8.96
N ILE A 20 -11.90 25.28 8.78
CA ILE A 20 -10.88 26.31 9.01
C ILE A 20 -10.88 26.69 10.50
N PRO A 21 -9.73 26.59 11.19
CA PRO A 21 -9.64 27.00 12.59
C PRO A 21 -10.01 28.48 12.79
N HIS A 22 -10.96 28.76 13.69
CA HIS A 22 -11.42 30.13 13.98
C HIS A 22 -10.34 31.03 14.60
N THR A 23 -9.29 30.45 15.18
CA THR A 23 -8.17 31.17 15.81
C THR A 23 -7.13 31.67 14.80
N MET A 24 -7.29 31.35 13.52
CA MET A 24 -6.31 31.65 12.48
C MET A 24 -6.48 33.07 11.92
N PRO A 25 -5.38 33.80 11.65
CA PRO A 25 -5.44 35.06 10.94
C PRO A 25 -6.09 34.90 9.54
N PRO A 26 -7.02 35.77 9.12
CA PRO A 26 -7.70 35.67 7.82
C PRO A 26 -6.74 35.62 6.62
N GLN A 27 -5.58 36.27 6.74
CA GLN A 27 -4.55 36.34 5.71
C GLN A 27 -3.89 34.97 5.46
N MET A 28 -3.93 34.05 6.43
CA MET A 28 -3.33 32.72 6.37
C MET A 28 -4.26 31.66 5.78
N VAL A 29 -5.53 31.98 5.55
CA VAL A 29 -6.54 31.02 5.07
C VAL A 29 -6.16 30.42 3.72
N ASN A 30 -5.63 31.21 2.79
CA ASN A 30 -5.23 30.69 1.48
C ASN A 30 -4.05 29.70 1.58
N GLU A 31 -3.08 29.99 2.46
CA GLU A 31 -1.96 29.09 2.74
C GLU A 31 -2.49 27.79 3.36
N PHE A 32 -3.43 27.87 4.31
CA PHE A 32 -4.03 26.71 4.93
C PHE A 32 -4.74 25.80 3.92
N LEU A 33 -5.54 26.38 3.04
CA LEU A 33 -6.25 25.63 1.99
C LEU A 33 -5.27 24.99 1.00
N THR A 34 -4.19 25.68 0.65
CA THR A 34 -3.13 25.12 -0.21
C THR A 34 -2.45 23.92 0.46
N GLN A 35 -2.09 24.05 1.73
CA GLN A 35 -1.51 22.96 2.50
C GLN A 35 -2.48 21.80 2.73
N GLU A 36 -3.77 22.07 2.93
CA GLU A 36 -4.79 21.04 3.08
C GLU A 36 -4.99 20.23 1.80
N LYS A 37 -4.91 20.86 0.62
CA LYS A 37 -4.94 20.14 -0.67
C LYS A 37 -3.79 19.14 -0.77
N GLU A 38 -2.57 19.53 -0.40
CA GLU A 38 -1.42 18.61 -0.39
C GLU A 38 -1.58 17.50 0.66
N ARG A 39 -2.09 17.83 1.85
CA ARG A 39 -2.37 16.81 2.87
C ARG A 39 -3.41 15.80 2.40
N HIS A 40 -4.49 16.29 1.79
CA HIS A 40 -5.53 15.46 1.22
C HIS A 40 -4.97 14.55 0.11
N ARG A 41 -4.20 15.10 -0.82
CA ARG A 41 -3.54 14.32 -1.88
C ARG A 41 -2.70 13.19 -1.31
N LEU A 42 -1.91 13.46 -0.27
CA LEU A 42 -1.09 12.44 0.38
C LEU A 42 -1.94 11.37 1.10
N ARG A 43 -3.01 11.77 1.81
CA ARG A 43 -3.96 10.82 2.43
C ARG A 43 -4.59 9.87 1.40
N ILE A 44 -5.01 10.41 0.25
CA ILE A 44 -5.57 9.59 -0.83
C ILE A 44 -4.53 8.64 -1.41
N GLN A 45 -3.30 9.12 -1.63
CA GLN A 45 -2.21 8.25 -2.07
C GLN A 45 -1.98 7.09 -1.10
N HIS A 46 -1.90 7.38 0.21
CA HIS A 46 -1.71 6.36 1.25
C HIS A 46 -2.86 5.33 1.29
N LEU A 47 -4.09 5.81 1.15
CA LEU A 47 -5.28 4.96 1.09
C LEU A 47 -5.23 4.02 -0.14
N VAL A 48 -4.94 4.56 -1.32
CA VAL A 48 -4.83 3.78 -2.56
C VAL A 48 -3.72 2.74 -2.48
N GLU A 49 -2.56 3.07 -1.89
CA GLU A 49 -1.48 2.12 -1.68
C GLU A 49 -1.89 0.97 -0.75
N LYS A 50 -2.58 1.29 0.35
CA LYS A 50 -3.15 0.30 1.27
C LYS A 50 -4.13 -0.63 0.55
N GLU A 51 -5.08 -0.07 -0.20
CA GLU A 51 -6.07 -0.85 -0.95
C GLU A 51 -5.41 -1.79 -1.97
N LYS A 52 -4.38 -1.31 -2.70
CA LYS A 52 -3.60 -2.13 -3.64
C LYS A 52 -2.87 -3.27 -2.92
N LEU A 53 -2.30 -3.01 -1.75
CA LEU A 53 -1.64 -4.02 -0.94
C LEU A 53 -2.63 -5.12 -0.54
N VAL A 54 -3.78 -4.74 0.02
CA VAL A 54 -4.85 -5.68 0.40
C VAL A 54 -5.27 -6.56 -0.77
N LEU A 55 -5.54 -5.95 -1.94
CA LEU A 55 -5.91 -6.70 -3.14
C LEU A 55 -4.81 -7.67 -3.61
N ALA A 56 -3.55 -7.27 -3.50
CA ALA A 56 -2.43 -8.14 -3.88
C ALA A 56 -2.30 -9.34 -2.95
N VAL A 57 -2.54 -9.16 -1.65
CA VAL A 57 -2.60 -10.25 -0.66
C VAL A 57 -3.75 -11.20 -0.99
N GLU A 58 -4.96 -10.69 -1.15
CA GLU A 58 -6.14 -11.49 -1.50
C GLU A 58 -5.91 -12.34 -2.76
N GLN A 59 -5.32 -11.74 -3.80
CA GLN A 59 -4.98 -12.44 -5.03
C GLN A 59 -3.94 -13.54 -4.82
N GLU A 60 -2.95 -13.31 -3.96
CA GLU A 60 -1.90 -14.30 -3.69
C GLU A 60 -2.45 -15.48 -2.86
N ILE A 61 -3.30 -15.22 -1.87
CA ILE A 61 -4.03 -16.25 -1.12
C ILE A 61 -4.84 -17.12 -2.09
N LEU A 62 -5.61 -16.50 -3.00
CA LEU A 62 -6.36 -17.23 -4.04
C LEU A 62 -5.44 -18.04 -4.97
N ARG A 63 -4.25 -17.54 -5.28
CA ARG A 63 -3.25 -18.29 -6.07
C ARG A 63 -2.73 -19.51 -5.33
N VAL A 64 -2.46 -19.41 -4.03
CA VAL A 64 -2.03 -20.54 -3.19
C VAL A 64 -3.12 -21.61 -3.14
N HIS A 65 -4.37 -21.23 -2.86
CA HIS A 65 -5.49 -22.17 -2.88
C HIS A 65 -5.68 -22.79 -4.27
N GLY A 66 -5.68 -21.99 -5.34
CA GLY A 66 -5.81 -22.51 -6.69
C GLY A 66 -4.68 -23.48 -7.09
N ARG A 67 -3.46 -23.27 -6.57
CA ARG A 67 -2.34 -24.20 -6.73
C ARG A 67 -2.59 -25.50 -5.96
N ALA A 68 -3.06 -25.39 -4.72
CA ALA A 68 -3.35 -26.54 -3.87
C ALA A 68 -4.47 -27.41 -4.46
N GLU A 69 -5.60 -26.81 -4.82
CA GLU A 69 -6.75 -27.51 -5.44
C GLU A 69 -6.35 -28.25 -6.72
N ARG A 70 -5.53 -27.62 -7.58
CA ARG A 70 -5.00 -28.30 -8.78
C ARG A 70 -4.14 -29.50 -8.42
N ALA A 71 -3.29 -29.40 -7.40
CA ALA A 71 -2.45 -30.50 -6.98
C ALA A 71 -3.29 -31.66 -6.39
N VAL A 72 -4.30 -31.35 -5.56
CA VAL A 72 -5.24 -32.33 -5.00
C VAL A 72 -6.03 -33.04 -6.11
N ALA A 73 -6.49 -32.29 -7.11
CA ALA A 73 -7.21 -32.83 -8.26
C ALA A 73 -6.31 -33.52 -9.31
N ASN A 74 -5.00 -33.65 -9.05
CA ASN A 74 -3.99 -34.13 -10.01
C ASN A 74 -4.05 -33.41 -11.38
N GLN A 75 -4.49 -32.15 -11.39
CA GLN A 75 -4.56 -31.33 -12.59
C GLN A 75 -3.17 -30.80 -12.93
N ALA A 76 -2.86 -30.79 -14.23
CA ALA A 76 -1.66 -30.13 -14.70
C ALA A 76 -1.74 -28.62 -14.45
N LEU A 77 -0.59 -28.00 -14.23
CA LEU A 77 -0.52 -26.53 -14.23
C LEU A 77 -0.99 -26.05 -15.62
N PRO A 78 -1.93 -25.10 -15.71
CA PRO A 78 -2.32 -24.55 -17.00
C PRO A 78 -1.09 -23.92 -17.65
N PHE A 79 -0.77 -24.40 -18.86
CA PHE A 79 0.41 -23.96 -19.56
C PHE A 79 0.24 -22.52 -20.04
N SER A 80 1.14 -21.62 -19.62
CA SER A 80 1.36 -20.39 -20.36
C SER A 80 2.11 -20.72 -21.66
N VAL A 81 1.97 -19.88 -22.69
CA VAL A 81 2.75 -20.02 -23.93
C VAL A 81 4.25 -20.13 -23.63
N CYS A 82 4.77 -19.36 -22.67
CA CYS A 82 6.17 -19.46 -22.24
C CYS A 82 6.54 -20.82 -21.63
N THR A 83 5.61 -21.49 -20.94
CA THR A 83 5.83 -22.84 -20.39
C THR A 83 5.88 -23.87 -21.51
N ILE A 84 5.01 -23.76 -22.52
CA ILE A 84 5.01 -24.63 -23.69
C ILE A 84 6.30 -24.46 -24.48
N LEU A 85 6.67 -23.22 -24.78
CA LEU A 85 7.88 -22.92 -25.54
C LEU A 85 9.14 -23.44 -24.84
N ARG A 86 9.25 -23.25 -23.52
CA ARG A 86 10.34 -23.82 -22.72
C ARG A 86 10.35 -25.35 -22.77
N ASP A 87 9.20 -26.00 -22.58
CA ASP A 87 9.11 -27.47 -22.56
C ASP A 87 9.36 -28.07 -23.97
N MET A 88 9.20 -27.29 -25.05
CA MET A 88 9.52 -27.67 -26.43
C MET A 88 10.98 -27.40 -26.84
N GLU A 89 11.76 -26.66 -26.04
CA GLU A 89 13.17 -26.43 -26.34
C GLU A 89 13.98 -27.73 -26.19
N VAL A 90 14.78 -28.04 -27.22
CA VAL A 90 15.62 -29.25 -27.29
C VAL A 90 16.61 -29.35 -26.10
N TYR A 91 16.97 -28.22 -25.49
CA TYR A 91 17.87 -28.17 -24.34
C TYR A 91 17.17 -28.34 -22.98
N ASN A 92 15.83 -28.33 -22.95
CA ASN A 92 15.02 -28.46 -21.74
C ASN A 92 14.38 -29.85 -21.58
N VAL A 93 14.84 -30.84 -22.34
CA VAL A 93 14.43 -32.25 -22.16
C VAL A 93 14.86 -32.69 -20.76
N LEU A 94 13.88 -32.85 -19.87
CA LEU A 94 14.11 -33.34 -18.52
C LEU A 94 14.64 -34.77 -18.60
N ALA A 95 15.68 -35.08 -17.83
CA ALA A 95 16.05 -36.47 -17.64
C ALA A 95 14.85 -37.24 -17.05
N PRO A 96 14.64 -38.52 -17.39
CA PRO A 96 13.49 -39.31 -16.90
C PRO A 96 13.33 -39.25 -15.37
N GLU A 97 14.44 -39.22 -14.64
CA GLU A 97 14.45 -39.10 -13.17
C GLU A 97 13.93 -37.74 -12.66
N GLN A 98 14.13 -36.66 -13.41
CA GLN A 98 13.60 -35.33 -13.08
C GLN A 98 12.10 -35.26 -13.39
N GLU A 99 11.64 -35.98 -14.40
CA GLU A 99 10.22 -36.07 -14.75
C GLU A 99 9.44 -36.88 -13.71
N GLU A 100 9.99 -38.00 -13.23
CA GLU A 100 9.45 -38.75 -12.09
C GLU A 100 9.36 -37.91 -10.81
N LYS A 101 10.41 -37.14 -10.48
CA LYS A 101 10.39 -36.22 -9.33
C LYS A 101 9.30 -35.16 -9.45
N ARG A 102 9.13 -34.57 -10.64
CA ARG A 102 8.08 -33.60 -10.94
C ARG A 102 6.68 -34.18 -10.76
N ASN A 103 6.46 -35.43 -11.19
CA ASN A 103 5.19 -36.14 -11.06
C ASN A 103 4.92 -36.55 -9.60
N ALA A 104 5.92 -37.03 -8.87
CA ALA A 104 5.81 -37.35 -7.44
C ALA A 104 5.48 -36.12 -6.58
N GLN A 105 5.98 -34.95 -6.98
CA GLN A 105 5.71 -33.68 -6.29
C GLN A 105 4.27 -33.16 -6.53
N ARG A 106 3.64 -33.51 -7.67
CA ARG A 106 2.20 -33.27 -7.89
C ARG A 106 1.32 -34.09 -6.94
N SER A 107 1.71 -35.32 -6.62
CA SER A 107 0.92 -36.26 -5.80
C SER A 107 0.93 -35.99 -4.29
N ARG A 108 1.70 -35.01 -3.79
CA ARG A 108 2.00 -34.87 -2.34
C ARG A 108 1.45 -33.61 -1.65
N CYS A 109 0.64 -32.79 -2.33
CA CYS A 109 0.05 -31.62 -1.66
C CYS A 109 -0.88 -32.10 -0.53
N ASN A 110 -0.54 -31.74 0.70
CA ASN A 110 -1.30 -32.06 1.91
C ASN A 110 -1.54 -30.78 2.72
N GLY A 111 -2.45 -30.83 3.71
CA GLY A 111 -2.84 -29.65 4.49
C GLY A 111 -1.67 -28.91 5.16
N ARG A 112 -0.62 -29.62 5.60
CA ARG A 112 0.57 -28.98 6.18
C ARG A 112 1.34 -28.17 5.15
N GLN A 113 1.46 -28.68 3.93
CA GLN A 113 2.14 -27.99 2.85
C GLN A 113 1.41 -26.70 2.44
N ILE A 114 0.07 -26.74 2.43
CA ILE A 114 -0.77 -25.56 2.14
C ILE A 114 -0.60 -24.51 3.23
N ASN A 115 -0.67 -24.90 4.50
CA ASN A 115 -0.48 -23.99 5.63
C ASN A 115 0.92 -23.34 5.60
N SER A 116 1.96 -24.10 5.22
CA SER A 116 3.31 -23.55 5.05
C SER A 116 3.34 -22.47 3.96
N TRP A 117 2.68 -22.69 2.82
CA TRP A 117 2.64 -21.70 1.74
C TRP A 117 1.84 -20.45 2.10
N LEU A 118 0.74 -20.60 2.84
CA LEU A 118 -0.03 -19.46 3.33
C LEU A 118 0.79 -18.66 4.34
N GLN A 119 1.51 -19.32 5.24
CA GLN A 119 2.40 -18.63 6.17
C GLN A 119 3.52 -17.85 5.46
N GLU A 120 4.12 -18.43 4.40
CA GLU A 120 5.11 -17.72 3.57
C GLU A 120 4.51 -16.46 2.90
N VAL A 121 3.24 -16.52 2.49
CA VAL A 121 2.50 -15.37 1.96
C VAL A 121 2.29 -14.32 3.05
N ASP A 122 1.82 -14.72 4.24
CA ASP A 122 1.61 -13.83 5.38
C ASP A 122 2.89 -13.10 5.78
N ASP A 123 3.98 -13.85 6.02
CA ASP A 123 5.28 -13.31 6.44
C ASP A 123 5.83 -12.32 5.39
N LYS A 124 5.71 -12.66 4.10
CA LYS A 124 6.13 -11.81 2.99
C LYS A 124 5.37 -10.50 3.00
N TRP A 125 4.04 -10.56 3.05
CA TRP A 125 3.22 -9.37 2.92
C TRP A 125 3.23 -8.51 4.17
N GLU A 126 3.40 -9.09 5.35
CA GLU A 126 3.53 -8.33 6.58
C GLU A 126 4.83 -7.51 6.59
N LYS A 127 5.94 -8.09 6.10
CA LYS A 127 7.19 -7.35 5.89
C LYS A 127 7.03 -6.19 4.90
N ILE A 128 6.26 -6.39 3.83
CA ILE A 128 5.97 -5.33 2.85
C ILE A 128 5.09 -4.25 3.48
N LYS A 129 4.05 -4.62 4.24
CA LYS A 129 3.16 -3.70 4.97
C LYS A 129 3.96 -2.82 5.92
N GLU A 130 4.83 -3.41 6.74
CA GLU A 130 5.69 -2.65 7.66
C GLU A 130 6.55 -1.64 6.92
N GLY A 131 7.17 -2.04 5.79
CA GLY A 131 7.97 -1.13 4.97
C GLY A 131 7.14 0.03 4.41
N MET A 132 5.92 -0.26 3.95
CA MET A 132 4.98 0.75 3.46
C MET A 132 4.59 1.74 4.58
N LEU A 133 4.20 1.25 5.76
CA LEU A 133 3.79 2.09 6.88
C LEU A 133 4.92 2.99 7.38
N ARG A 134 6.16 2.46 7.48
CA ARG A 134 7.33 3.28 7.84
C ARG A 134 7.53 4.42 6.85
N ARG A 135 7.47 4.12 5.53
CA ARG A 135 7.56 5.15 4.49
C ARG A 135 6.46 6.19 4.62
N GLN A 136 5.20 5.77 4.79
CA GLN A 136 4.06 6.68 4.93
C GLN A 136 4.20 7.59 6.16
N HIS A 137 4.72 7.07 7.29
CA HIS A 137 5.06 7.88 8.45
C HIS A 137 6.12 8.95 8.13
N THR A 138 7.20 8.56 7.45
CA THR A 138 8.25 9.50 7.03
C THR A 138 7.72 10.56 6.07
N GLU A 139 6.89 10.18 5.10
CA GLU A 139 6.23 11.12 4.17
C GLU A 139 5.34 12.12 4.93
N ALA A 140 4.51 11.64 5.86
CA ALA A 140 3.63 12.48 6.67
C ALA A 140 4.42 13.45 7.58
N GLN A 141 5.49 12.98 8.21
CA GLN A 141 6.40 13.80 9.03
C GLN A 141 7.12 14.85 8.19
N THR A 142 7.63 14.46 7.01
CA THR A 142 8.35 15.35 6.10
C THR A 142 7.43 16.44 5.57
N LEU A 143 6.21 16.09 5.13
CA LEU A 143 5.21 17.06 4.69
C LEU A 143 4.86 18.05 5.81
N HIS A 144 4.62 17.54 7.02
CA HIS A 144 4.33 18.39 8.18
C HIS A 144 5.49 19.35 8.49
N ALA A 145 6.74 18.89 8.46
CA ALA A 145 7.91 19.75 8.67
C ALA A 145 8.01 20.85 7.60
N VAL A 146 7.84 20.51 6.32
CA VAL A 146 7.84 21.48 5.22
C VAL A 146 6.71 22.50 5.36
N GLN A 147 5.50 22.04 5.71
CA GLN A 147 4.34 22.91 5.90
C GLN A 147 4.52 23.84 7.10
N THR A 148 5.05 23.34 8.22
CA THR A 148 5.36 24.17 9.40
C THR A 148 6.39 25.24 9.05
N MET A 149 7.49 24.87 8.38
CA MET A 149 8.48 25.85 7.93
C MET A 149 7.88 26.88 6.98
N GLY A 150 7.11 26.45 5.97
CA GLY A 150 6.42 27.34 5.04
C GLY A 150 5.45 28.30 5.75
N TRP A 151 4.74 27.79 6.76
CA TRP A 151 3.84 28.57 7.61
C TRP A 151 4.57 29.66 8.38
N GLU A 152 5.70 29.34 9.02
CA GLU A 152 6.55 30.31 9.71
C GLU A 152 7.02 31.42 8.78
N TRP A 153 7.47 31.06 7.57
CA TRP A 153 7.87 32.02 6.54
C TRP A 153 6.71 32.92 6.12
N LYS A 154 5.51 32.34 5.93
CA LYS A 154 4.34 33.09 5.51
C LYS A 154 3.87 34.10 6.57
N LEU A 155 3.94 33.73 7.85
CA LEU A 155 3.67 34.66 8.95
C LEU A 155 4.62 35.88 8.93
N LYS A 156 5.90 35.66 8.62
CA LYS A 156 6.90 36.74 8.52
C LYS A 156 6.67 37.63 7.30
N GLU A 157 6.38 37.02 6.15
CA GLU A 157 6.07 37.74 4.90
C GLU A 157 4.88 38.69 5.07
N LEU A 158 3.83 38.24 5.78
CA LEU A 158 2.62 39.01 6.04
C LEU A 158 2.75 40.00 7.21
N GLY A 159 3.91 40.08 7.86
CA GLY A 159 4.14 40.96 9.01
C GLY A 159 3.38 40.55 10.27
N LEU A 160 2.89 39.30 10.34
CA LEU A 160 2.19 38.73 11.50
C LEU A 160 3.17 38.27 12.60
N CYS A 161 4.47 38.18 12.28
CA CYS A 161 5.54 37.87 13.21
C CYS A 161 6.83 38.61 12.80
N ASP A 162 7.67 38.98 13.77
CA ASP A 162 9.00 39.52 13.50
C ASP A 162 9.90 38.46 12.84
N TYR A 163 10.70 38.86 11.86
CA TYR A 163 11.65 38.01 11.15
C TYR A 163 12.64 37.31 12.08
N LYS A 164 13.01 37.98 13.18
CA LYS A 164 13.94 37.46 14.20
C LYS A 164 13.32 36.49 15.19
N THR A 165 11.99 36.36 15.20
CA THR A 165 11.26 35.53 16.15
C THR A 165 10.86 34.20 15.51
N THR A 166 10.92 33.12 16.29
CA THR A 166 10.33 31.83 15.93
C THR A 166 8.90 31.78 16.49
N PRO A 167 7.85 31.88 15.64
CA PRO A 167 6.48 31.90 16.13
C PRO A 167 6.09 30.55 16.71
N LYS A 168 5.33 30.56 17.80
CA LYS A 168 4.70 29.32 18.31
C LYS A 168 3.45 29.05 17.47
N ILE A 169 3.52 28.05 16.60
CA ILE A 169 2.42 27.65 15.73
C ILE A 169 1.44 26.75 16.50
N ASP A 170 0.14 27.06 16.41
CA ASP A 170 -0.91 26.19 16.92
C ASP A 170 -0.96 24.90 16.09
N PRO A 171 -0.96 23.69 16.69
CA PRO A 171 -1.06 22.43 15.96
C PRO A 171 -2.27 22.33 15.03
N THR A 172 -3.35 23.07 15.29
CA THR A 172 -4.54 23.13 14.43
C THR A 172 -4.31 23.93 13.15
N HIS A 173 -3.34 24.85 13.13
CA HIS A 173 -3.01 25.65 11.94
C HIS A 173 -2.20 24.85 10.92
N VAL A 174 -1.39 23.90 11.37
CA VAL A 174 -0.61 23.02 10.49
C VAL A 174 -0.74 21.56 10.97
N PRO A 175 -1.89 20.90 10.74
CA PRO A 175 -2.14 19.57 11.28
C PRO A 175 -1.25 18.51 10.60
N GLN A 176 -0.72 17.59 11.40
CA GLN A 176 -0.01 16.42 10.88
C GLN A 176 -0.98 15.34 10.41
N ILE A 177 -0.64 14.66 9.32
CA ILE A 177 -1.40 13.49 8.84
C ILE A 177 -1.17 12.32 9.79
N HIS A 178 -2.26 11.71 10.25
CA HIS A 178 -2.22 10.46 10.99
C HIS A 178 -2.12 9.28 10.03
N VAL A 179 -1.11 8.44 10.23
CA VAL A 179 -0.95 7.15 9.52
C VAL A 179 -1.44 6.05 10.45
N SER A 180 -2.46 5.31 10.03
CA SER A 180 -3.07 4.23 10.81
C SER A 180 -2.56 2.87 10.35
N ASN A 181 -2.34 1.97 11.32
CA ASN A 181 -2.06 0.56 11.02
C ASN A 181 -3.35 -0.15 10.57
N PHE A 182 -3.20 -1.29 9.88
CA PHE A 182 -4.31 -2.12 9.42
C PHE A 182 -3.91 -3.58 9.34
N ASP A 183 -4.91 -4.45 9.39
CA ASP A 183 -4.73 -5.88 9.28
C ASP A 183 -4.84 -6.33 7.82
N LEU A 184 -3.98 -7.29 7.45
CA LEU A 184 -4.08 -7.97 6.17
C LEU A 184 -5.13 -9.08 6.27
N PRO A 185 -5.81 -9.41 5.16
CA PRO A 185 -6.68 -10.57 5.11
C PRO A 185 -5.84 -11.85 5.28
N ALA A 186 -6.40 -12.82 6.02
CA ALA A 186 -5.88 -14.17 6.22
C ALA A 186 -6.76 -15.20 5.51
#